data_AF-A0A4Y2NI25-F1
#
_entry.id   AF-A0A4Y2NI25-F1
#
_cell.length_a   1.000
_cell.length_b   1.000
_cell.length_c   1.000
_cell.angle_alpha   90.00
_cell.angle_beta   90.00
_cell.angle_gamma   90.00
#
_symmetry.space_group_name_H-M   'P 1'
#
loop_
_entity.id
_entity.type
_entity.pdbx_description
1 polymer ?
#
loop_
_entity_poly.entity_id
_entity_poly.type
_entity_poly.pdbx_seq_one_letter_code
_entity_poly.pdbx_strand_id
1 'polypeptide(L)'
;ELVYGSNLRLPGQFLLDNSVKTEPSEFLNLLRQHFRDMRPVAASSHSSTQSFVYKGLVNCSHVFVRRDAVRRPIQQPYDGPFQVLQRKEKDYKIQVKDKPIWISINRPKPVLGFKEHGASVSTRKSSASSTASASLPASSSTYVHHKIWT
;
A
#
# COMPACT_ATOMS: atom_id res chain seq x y z
N GLU A 1 -24.25 -10.23 -55.01
CA GLU A 1 -24.32 -10.66 -53.60
C GLU A 1 -24.49 -12.19 -53.45
N LEU A 2 -23.66 -13.03 -54.08
CA LEU A 2 -23.92 -14.48 -54.14
C LEU A 2 -23.17 -15.36 -53.12
N VAL A 3 -22.23 -14.80 -52.34
CA VAL A 3 -21.41 -15.62 -51.42
C VAL A 3 -21.65 -15.27 -49.95
N TYR A 4 -21.91 -14.00 -49.60
CA TYR A 4 -22.02 -13.55 -48.20
C TYR A 4 -23.32 -12.80 -47.86
N GLY A 5 -24.25 -12.65 -48.80
CA GLY A 5 -25.56 -12.02 -48.57
C GLY A 5 -25.54 -10.59 -48.01
N SER A 6 -24.38 -9.94 -47.96
CA SER A 6 -24.16 -8.59 -47.43
C SER A 6 -22.88 -7.98 -48.02
N ASN A 7 -22.74 -6.66 -47.97
CA ASN A 7 -21.55 -5.95 -48.45
C ASN A 7 -20.29 -6.34 -47.64
N LEU A 8 -19.15 -6.47 -48.32
CA LEU A 8 -17.83 -6.74 -47.70
C LEU A 8 -17.50 -5.64 -46.68
N ARG A 9 -17.21 -6.06 -45.44
CA ARG A 9 -16.96 -5.16 -44.31
C ARG A 9 -15.47 -4.92 -44.11
N LEU A 10 -15.08 -3.67 -43.95
CA LEU A 10 -13.68 -3.32 -43.67
C LEU A 10 -13.33 -3.62 -42.19
N PRO A 11 -12.06 -3.94 -41.88
CA PRO A 11 -11.59 -4.00 -40.50
C PRO A 11 -11.89 -2.68 -39.78
N GLY A 12 -12.66 -2.73 -38.67
CA GLY A 12 -13.04 -1.55 -37.89
C GLY A 12 -14.45 -1.02 -38.13
N GLN A 13 -15.13 -1.46 -39.18
CA GLN A 13 -16.54 -1.11 -39.41
C GLN A 13 -17.41 -2.07 -38.61
N PHE A 14 -17.82 -1.70 -37.38
CA PHE A 14 -18.60 -2.59 -36.47
C PHE A 14 -20.06 -2.22 -36.35
N LEU A 15 -20.42 -0.96 -36.57
CA LEU A 15 -21.80 -0.49 -36.53
C LEU A 15 -22.36 -0.40 -37.95
N LEU A 16 -23.63 -0.76 -38.10
CA LEU A 16 -24.40 -0.51 -39.31
C LEU A 16 -25.11 0.83 -39.12
N ASP A 17 -25.17 1.64 -40.17
CA ASP A 17 -25.96 2.88 -40.15
C ASP A 17 -27.44 2.51 -40.14
N ASN A 18 -27.97 2.24 -38.95
CA ASN A 18 -29.40 2.08 -38.77
C ASN A 18 -30.03 3.47 -38.90
N SER A 19 -30.89 3.67 -39.92
CA SER A 19 -31.59 4.95 -40.13
C SER A 19 -32.68 5.24 -39.08
N VAL A 20 -32.64 4.54 -37.94
CA VAL A 20 -33.54 4.77 -36.82
C VAL A 20 -33.07 6.03 -36.12
N LYS A 21 -33.77 7.13 -36.36
CA LYS A 21 -33.61 8.41 -35.66
C LYS A 21 -34.14 8.28 -34.23
N THR A 22 -33.50 7.45 -33.40
CA THR A 22 -33.79 7.43 -31.97
C THR A 22 -33.13 8.65 -31.35
N GLU A 23 -33.88 9.43 -30.58
CA GLU A 23 -33.33 10.54 -29.81
C GLU A 23 -32.14 10.03 -28.97
N PRO A 24 -30.96 10.69 -29.03
CA PRO A 24 -29.75 10.21 -28.36
C PRO A 24 -29.95 9.94 -26.86
N SER A 25 -30.85 10.67 -26.21
CA SER A 25 -31.22 10.48 -24.81
C SER A 25 -31.88 9.13 -24.53
N GLU A 26 -32.78 8.69 -25.41
CA GLU A 26 -33.51 7.43 -25.27
C GLU A 26 -32.58 6.23 -25.49
N PHE A 27 -31.67 6.34 -26.46
CA PHE A 27 -30.65 5.32 -26.69
C PHE A 27 -29.71 5.16 -25.48
N LEU A 28 -29.27 6.27 -24.88
CA LEU A 28 -28.45 6.24 -23.67
C LEU A 28 -29.21 5.65 -22.47
N ASN A 29 -30.49 5.95 -22.33
CA ASN A 29 -31.34 5.38 -21.28
C ASN A 29 -31.48 3.87 -21.44
N LEU A 30 -31.74 3.39 -22.66
CA LEU A 30 -31.80 1.97 -22.99
C LEU A 30 -30.47 1.26 -22.67
N LEU A 31 -29.34 1.86 -23.06
CA LEU A 31 -28.02 1.30 -22.81
C LEU A 31 -27.72 1.22 -21.31
N ARG A 32 -28.02 2.28 -20.55
CA ARG A 32 -27.89 2.28 -19.09
C ARG A 32 -28.75 1.21 -18.44
N GLN A 33 -29.98 1.01 -18.91
CA GLN A 33 -30.85 -0.04 -18.40
C GLN A 33 -30.25 -1.43 -18.68
N HIS A 34 -29.80 -1.68 -19.91
CA HIS A 34 -29.19 -2.95 -20.29
C HIS A 34 -27.93 -3.27 -19.46
N PHE A 35 -27.04 -2.29 -19.25
CA PHE A 35 -25.86 -2.47 -18.40
C PHE A 35 -26.20 -2.61 -16.91
N ARG A 36 -27.30 -2.02 -16.44
CA ARG A 36 -27.78 -2.22 -15.05
C ARG A 36 -28.34 -3.62 -14.83
N ASP A 37 -28.94 -4.20 -15.86
CA ASP A 37 -29.51 -5.55 -15.83
C ASP A 37 -28.43 -6.63 -15.95
N MET A 38 -27.30 -6.31 -16.58
CA MET A 38 -26.08 -7.13 -16.53
C MET A 38 -25.41 -7.06 -15.15
N ARG A 39 -26.03 -7.71 -14.16
CA ARG A 39 -25.39 -7.94 -12.86
C ARG A 39 -24.49 -9.16 -12.92
N PRO A 40 -23.31 -9.13 -12.29
CA PRO A 40 -22.49 -10.32 -12.16
C PRO A 40 -23.31 -11.41 -11.44
N VAL A 41 -23.32 -12.62 -12.02
CA VAL A 41 -23.94 -13.79 -11.39
C VAL A 41 -23.22 -14.06 -10.07
N ALA A 42 -23.98 -14.32 -9.01
CA ALA A 42 -23.42 -14.66 -7.71
C ALA A 42 -22.54 -15.90 -7.85
N ALA A 43 -21.22 -15.69 -7.90
CA ALA A 43 -20.25 -16.76 -7.88
C ALA A 43 -20.21 -17.39 -6.49
N SER A 44 -19.99 -18.70 -6.42
CA SER A 44 -19.77 -19.36 -5.14
C SER A 44 -18.52 -18.79 -4.47
N SER A 45 -18.67 -18.24 -3.27
CA SER A 45 -17.55 -17.74 -2.47
C SER A 45 -16.80 -18.92 -1.86
N HIS A 46 -15.72 -19.34 -2.50
CA HIS A 46 -14.85 -20.42 -1.99
C HIS A 46 -13.82 -19.92 -0.96
N SER A 47 -13.72 -18.62 -0.72
CA SER A 47 -12.76 -18.08 0.25
C SER A 47 -13.38 -18.02 1.64
N SER A 48 -13.09 -19.02 2.47
CA SER A 48 -13.13 -18.81 3.92
C SER A 48 -12.10 -17.74 4.25
N THR A 49 -12.56 -16.53 4.58
CA THR A 49 -11.73 -15.34 4.84
C THR A 49 -10.98 -15.46 6.17
N GLN A 50 -10.06 -16.41 6.28
CA GLN A 50 -9.02 -16.37 7.30
C GLN A 50 -7.75 -15.83 6.64
N SER A 51 -7.59 -14.50 6.68
CA SER A 51 -6.33 -13.89 6.28
C SER A 51 -5.26 -14.28 7.30
N PHE A 52 -4.18 -14.90 6.84
CA PHE A 52 -3.04 -15.22 7.68
C PHE A 52 -2.39 -13.92 8.19
N VAL A 53 -2.40 -13.73 9.51
CA VAL A 53 -1.70 -12.62 10.17
C VAL A 53 -0.54 -13.18 10.99
N TYR A 54 0.64 -12.61 10.80
CA TYR A 54 1.81 -13.02 11.54
C TYR A 54 1.69 -12.63 13.01
N LYS A 55 1.74 -13.61 13.93
CA LYS A 55 1.52 -13.41 15.38
C LYS A 55 2.43 -12.35 16.00
N GLY A 56 3.66 -12.24 15.51
CA GLY A 56 4.63 -11.23 16.00
C GLY A 56 4.27 -9.78 15.69
N LEU A 57 3.33 -9.50 14.77
CA LEU A 57 2.91 -8.12 14.45
C LEU A 57 2.13 -7.45 15.59
N VAL A 58 1.49 -8.24 16.44
CA VAL A 58 0.69 -7.75 17.56
C VAL A 58 1.58 -7.00 18.57
N ASN A 59 2.77 -7.54 18.85
CA ASN A 59 3.66 -7.07 19.92
C ASN A 59 5.00 -6.49 19.43
N CYS A 60 5.21 -6.30 18.12
CA CYS A 60 6.51 -5.86 17.59
C CYS A 60 6.75 -4.35 17.77
N SER A 61 7.86 -3.93 18.39
CA SER A 61 8.24 -2.51 18.48
C SER A 61 8.54 -1.88 17.12
N HIS A 62 9.25 -2.64 16.27
CA HIS A 62 9.70 -2.22 14.94
C HIS A 62 9.21 -3.17 13.85
N VAL A 63 9.01 -2.63 12.65
CA VAL A 63 8.61 -3.39 11.45
C VAL A 63 9.43 -3.00 10.23
N PHE A 64 9.75 -3.98 9.38
CA PHE A 64 10.20 -3.78 8.02
C PHE A 64 9.00 -3.64 7.08
N VAL A 65 9.04 -2.68 6.14
CA VAL A 65 7.90 -2.39 5.26
C VAL A 65 8.21 -2.76 3.82
N ARG A 66 7.33 -3.54 3.19
CA ARG A 66 7.51 -3.95 1.79
C ARG A 66 7.30 -2.78 0.83
N ARG A 67 8.21 -2.65 -0.15
CA ARG A 67 8.03 -1.78 -1.32
C ARG A 67 7.24 -2.50 -2.40
N ASP A 68 6.04 -2.00 -2.73
CA ASP A 68 5.21 -2.54 -3.81
C ASP A 68 5.38 -1.80 -5.16
N ALA A 69 6.32 -0.84 -5.24
CA ALA A 69 6.63 -0.17 -6.49
C ALA A 69 7.56 -1.03 -7.39
N VAL A 70 7.65 -0.67 -8.67
CA VAL A 70 8.66 -1.24 -9.59
C VAL A 70 10.05 -0.99 -9.00
N ARG A 71 10.79 -2.09 -8.79
CA ARG A 71 12.11 -2.07 -8.13
C ARG A 71 13.21 -2.08 -9.17
N ARG A 72 14.33 -1.43 -8.84
CA ARG A 72 15.57 -1.57 -9.60
C ARG A 72 16.18 -2.97 -9.37
N PRO A 73 16.99 -3.48 -10.31
CA PRO A 73 17.75 -4.71 -10.08
C PRO A 73 18.51 -4.66 -8.75
N ILE A 74 18.48 -5.76 -7.98
CA ILE A 74 19.22 -5.94 -6.71
C ILE A 74 18.74 -5.02 -5.55
N GLN A 75 17.73 -4.16 -5.75
CA GLN A 75 17.19 -3.33 -4.66
C GLN A 75 16.48 -4.20 -3.60
N GLN A 76 16.69 -3.92 -2.31
CA GLN A 76 16.03 -4.66 -1.22
C GLN A 76 14.49 -4.55 -1.26
N PRO A 77 13.74 -5.65 -1.01
CA PRO A 77 12.27 -5.66 -1.02
C PRO A 77 11.60 -4.88 0.10
N TYR A 78 12.31 -4.77 1.23
CA TYR A 78 11.80 -4.15 2.43
C TYR A 78 12.67 -2.96 2.80
N ASP A 79 12.03 -1.95 3.36
CA ASP A 79 12.68 -0.82 3.98
C ASP A 79 12.67 -0.94 5.49
N GLY A 80 13.80 -0.53 6.08
CA GLY A 80 14.02 -0.04 7.44
C GLY A 80 13.33 -0.75 8.61
N PRO A 81 13.96 -0.84 9.78
CA PRO A 81 13.17 -1.01 11.00
C PRO A 81 12.47 0.32 11.29
N PHE A 82 11.16 0.40 11.04
CA PHE A 82 10.33 1.55 11.41
C PHE A 82 9.64 1.32 12.74
N GLN A 83 9.63 2.34 13.59
CA GLN A 83 8.93 2.28 14.87
C GLN A 83 7.41 2.26 14.64
N VAL A 84 6.72 1.33 15.29
CA VAL A 84 5.25 1.27 15.28
C VAL A 84 4.70 2.18 16.38
N LEU A 85 3.95 3.21 15.99
CA LEU A 85 3.34 4.18 16.89
C LEU A 85 1.94 3.75 17.35
N GLN A 86 1.13 3.22 16.43
CA GLN A 86 -0.25 2.81 16.70
C GLN A 86 -0.63 1.60 15.85
N ARG A 87 -1.48 0.73 16.40
CA ARG A 87 -2.01 -0.45 15.71
C ARG A 87 -3.53 -0.39 15.65
N LYS A 88 -4.10 -0.77 14.51
CA LYS A 88 -5.52 -1.04 14.28
C LYS A 88 -5.65 -2.45 13.71
N GLU A 89 -6.88 -2.92 13.53
CA GLU A 89 -7.17 -4.26 13.01
C GLU A 89 -6.53 -4.52 11.63
N LYS A 90 -6.60 -3.54 10.72
CA LYS A 90 -6.11 -3.68 9.33
C LYS A 90 -4.95 -2.75 8.98
N ASP A 91 -4.64 -1.78 9.85
CA ASP A 91 -3.68 -0.73 9.57
C ASP A 91 -2.71 -0.48 10.73
N TYR A 92 -1.49 -0.08 10.40
CA TYR A 92 -0.42 0.25 11.32
C TYR A 92 0.04 1.68 11.05
N LYS A 93 0.21 2.47 12.10
CA LYS A 93 0.84 3.79 12.03
C LYS A 93 2.30 3.64 12.39
N ILE A 94 3.19 3.93 11.45
CA ILE A 94 4.63 3.83 11.62
C ILE A 94 5.30 5.19 11.48
N GLN A 95 6.43 5.36 12.15
CA GLN A 95 7.26 6.55 12.01
C GLN A 95 8.25 6.34 10.86
N VAL A 96 8.07 7.05 9.74
CA VAL A 96 9.00 7.04 8.62
C VAL A 96 9.68 8.41 8.56
N LYS A 97 10.98 8.45 8.91
CA LYS A 97 11.71 9.71 9.12
C LYS A 97 10.98 10.54 10.20
N ASP A 98 10.59 11.78 9.88
CA ASP A 98 9.87 12.68 10.80
C ASP A 98 8.35 12.69 10.56
N LYS A 99 7.83 11.77 9.75
CA LYS A 99 6.40 11.74 9.38
C LYS A 99 5.74 10.42 9.78
N PRO A 100 4.64 10.46 10.54
CA PRO A 100 3.84 9.27 10.79
C PRO A 100 3.01 8.91 9.55
N ILE A 101 3.06 7.65 9.12
CA ILE A 101 2.36 7.14 7.92
C ILE A 101 1.53 5.91 8.30
N TRP A 102 0.34 5.79 7.71
CA TRP A 102 -0.51 4.61 7.82
C TRP A 102 -0.19 3.60 6.71
N ILE A 103 -0.04 2.33 7.08
CA ILE A 103 0.18 1.21 6.17
C ILE A 103 -0.77 0.06 6.50
N SER A 104 -1.16 -0.73 5.50
CA SER A 104 -2.00 -1.90 5.72
C SER A 104 -1.22 -3.08 6.32
N ILE A 105 -1.91 -3.97 7.02
CA ILE A 105 -1.38 -5.17 7.70
C ILE A 105 -0.61 -6.14 6.79
N ASN A 106 -0.79 -6.05 5.47
CA ASN A 106 -0.13 -6.90 4.49
C ASN A 106 1.29 -6.46 4.11
N ARG A 107 1.68 -5.23 4.50
CA ARG A 107 2.98 -4.62 4.18
C ARG A 107 4.07 -4.83 5.23
N PRO A 108 3.78 -4.80 6.56
CA PRO A 108 4.81 -4.92 7.59
C PRO A 108 5.24 -6.37 7.82
N LYS A 109 6.52 -6.55 8.09
CA LYS A 109 7.14 -7.75 8.65
C LYS A 109 7.77 -7.36 9.99
N PRO A 110 7.45 -8.03 11.10
CA PRO A 110 7.99 -7.63 12.39
C PRO A 110 9.50 -7.86 12.45
N VAL A 111 10.18 -6.99 13.18
CA VAL A 111 11.60 -7.15 13.46
C VAL A 111 11.75 -8.02 14.70
N LEU A 112 12.47 -9.13 14.57
CA LEU A 112 12.78 -10.01 15.70
C LEU A 112 14.02 -9.51 16.42
N GLY A 113 14.00 -9.49 17.75
CA GLY A 113 15.18 -9.18 18.57
C GLY A 113 15.51 -7.69 18.76
N PHE A 114 14.68 -6.76 18.28
CA PHE A 114 14.85 -5.33 18.60
C PHE A 114 14.34 -5.04 20.00
N LYS A 115 15.27 -5.09 20.96
CA LYS A 115 15.07 -4.65 22.33
C LYS A 115 15.64 -3.23 22.45
N GLU A 116 14.76 -2.25 22.63
CA GLU A 116 15.20 -0.89 22.97
C GLU A 116 16.07 -0.98 24.24
N HIS A 117 17.28 -0.43 24.20
CA HIS A 117 17.99 -0.12 25.43
C HIS A 117 17.17 0.98 26.10
N GLY A 118 16.47 0.63 27.17
CA GLY A 118 15.68 1.58 27.94
C GLY A 118 16.55 2.76 28.34
N ALA A 119 16.33 3.91 27.71
CA ALA A 119 16.73 5.18 28.27
C ALA A 119 15.85 5.37 29.52
N SER A 120 16.32 4.87 30.66
CA SER A 120 15.85 5.28 31.97
C SER A 120 16.18 6.75 32.15
N VAL A 121 15.30 7.63 31.64
CA VAL A 121 15.32 9.04 32.04
C VAL A 121 14.81 9.07 33.48
N SER A 122 15.75 8.92 34.42
CA SER A 122 15.56 9.26 35.82
C SER A 122 15.38 10.77 35.91
N THR A 123 14.14 11.24 35.87
CA THR A 123 13.81 12.63 36.16
C THR A 123 14.00 12.86 37.67
N ARG A 124 15.24 13.14 38.09
CA ARG A 124 15.48 13.75 39.40
C ARG A 124 14.88 15.15 39.36
N LYS A 125 13.92 15.40 40.25
CA LYS A 125 13.50 16.76 40.61
C LYS A 125 14.70 17.48 41.23
N SER A 126 15.13 18.58 40.61
CA SER A 126 15.91 19.62 41.27
C SER A 126 15.59 20.96 40.63
N SER A 127 15.08 21.84 41.48
CA SER A 127 14.69 23.24 41.29
C SER A 127 15.85 24.17 40.92
N ALA A 128 15.57 25.14 40.01
CA ALA A 128 16.23 26.43 39.76
C ALA A 128 17.74 26.40 39.38
N SER A 129 18.31 27.20 38.47
CA SER A 129 17.91 28.38 37.68
C SER A 129 19.02 28.68 36.64
N SER A 130 18.67 29.32 35.50
CA SER A 130 19.51 30.13 34.56
C SER A 130 20.69 29.44 33.84
N THR A 131 20.99 29.57 32.53
CA THR A 131 20.93 30.70 31.58
C THR A 131 21.06 30.13 30.16
N ALA A 132 20.61 30.88 29.15
CA ALA A 132 20.44 30.48 27.76
C ALA A 132 21.72 30.36 26.89
N SER A 133 21.53 29.64 25.77
CA SER A 133 22.11 29.85 24.41
C SER A 133 23.26 28.95 23.90
N ALA A 134 22.83 27.92 23.14
CA ALA A 134 23.26 27.50 21.79
C ALA A 134 24.74 27.20 21.46
N SER A 135 25.05 25.93 21.16
CA SER A 135 25.25 25.39 19.79
C SER A 135 25.86 23.97 19.82
N LEU A 136 25.42 23.11 18.89
CA LEU A 136 25.76 21.68 18.77
C LEU A 136 27.00 21.46 17.89
N PRO A 137 27.91 20.51 18.19
CA PRO A 137 28.74 19.89 17.17
C PRO A 137 28.05 18.66 16.57
N ALA A 138 28.14 18.55 15.25
CA ALA A 138 27.72 17.39 14.47
C ALA A 138 28.54 16.15 14.86
N SER A 139 27.90 14.99 14.98
CA SER A 139 28.60 13.70 15.03
C SER A 139 28.06 12.76 13.96
N SER A 140 28.95 12.46 13.02
CA SER A 140 28.79 11.58 11.88
C SER A 140 28.58 10.14 12.35
N SER A 141 27.43 9.55 12.02
CA SER A 141 27.21 8.10 12.19
C SER A 141 27.74 7.36 10.95
N THR A 142 28.98 6.90 11.04
CA THR A 142 29.59 6.01 10.03
C THR A 142 29.12 4.58 10.29
N TYR A 143 28.24 4.06 9.43
CA TYR A 143 27.86 2.66 9.41
C TYR A 143 28.93 1.85 8.65
N VAL A 144 29.72 1.06 9.37
CA VAL A 144 30.76 0.19 8.81
C VAL A 144 30.12 -1.06 8.22
N HIS A 145 30.32 -1.25 6.92
CA HIS A 145 29.83 -2.38 6.14
C HIS A 145 30.82 -3.55 6.26
N HIS A 146 30.54 -4.54 7.09
CA HIS A 146 31.28 -5.80 7.06
C HIS A 146 30.68 -6.74 6.00
N LYS A 147 31.37 -6.80 4.85
CA LYS A 147 31.26 -7.89 3.87
C LYS A 147 32.01 -9.10 4.40
N ILE A 148 31.32 -10.23 4.55
CA ILE A 148 31.95 -11.55 4.48
C ILE A 148 30.97 -12.49 3.75
N TRP A 149 31.36 -12.96 2.57
CA TRP A 149 30.88 -14.18 1.93
C TRP A 149 32.13 -14.95 1.49
N THR A 150 32.20 -16.20 1.88
CA THR A 150 32.87 -17.31 1.17
C THR A 150 31.81 -18.37 0.95
#